data_AF-G3BDV1-F1
#
_entry.id   AF-G3BDV1-F1
#
_cell.length_a   1.000
_cell.length_b   1.000
_cell.length_c   1.000
_cell.angle_alpha   90.00
_cell.angle_beta   90.00
_cell.angle_gamma   90.00
#
_symmetry.space_group_name_H-M   'P 1'
#
loop_
_entity.id
_entity.type
_entity.pdbx_description
1 polymer ?
#
loop_
_entity_poly.entity_id
_entity_poly.type
_entity_poly.pdbx_seq_one_letter_code
_entity_poly.pdbx_strand_id
1 'polypeptide(L)'
;MQIDTSGLRVEVDNRTASYTSVHSSDGELIIACSDMTIVEEDLTDHALKHIEAFKPSTVVLDCNLSLKTINNVLAHVQISSGRIIIEPTSLVKSRKIGSLNHPVDLITPTVNEMNAIYESIDQNGRFNDDWFEVIDTLKLDDIQRFILKGKLLELYNEGIIQKCFRILPFARNILLKLGKHGVLTLGQTKESIFMAARKSQIQTANFYIDYYPVPPENENLEIVNMTGAGDSMLGYLISHYRTLDKEKLMRNCQLASGLSISHAEAINPHLKNIQ
;
A
#
# COMPACT_ATOMS: atom_id res chain seq x y z
N MET A 1 -13.60 -14.22 -12.10
CA MET A 1 -12.28 -14.38 -12.72
C MET A 1 -11.56 -15.43 -11.90
N GLN A 2 -11.14 -16.56 -12.49
CA GLN A 2 -10.26 -17.50 -11.78
C GLN A 2 -8.83 -16.95 -11.84
N ILE A 3 -8.14 -16.92 -10.70
CA ILE A 3 -6.74 -16.52 -10.61
C ILE A 3 -5.89 -17.66 -11.19
N ASP A 4 -4.98 -17.36 -12.10
CA ASP A 4 -3.99 -18.34 -12.56
C ASP A 4 -3.06 -18.69 -11.40
N THR A 5 -2.99 -19.97 -11.06
CA THR A 5 -2.24 -20.52 -9.93
C THR A 5 -1.02 -21.32 -10.37
N SER A 6 -0.67 -21.29 -11.66
CA SER A 6 0.51 -22.00 -12.20
C SER A 6 1.85 -21.52 -11.63
N GLY A 7 1.87 -20.35 -10.99
CA GLY A 7 3.01 -19.83 -10.23
C GLY A 7 3.12 -20.29 -8.78
N LEU A 8 2.19 -21.12 -8.27
CA LEU A 8 2.24 -21.62 -6.90
C LEU A 8 3.35 -22.69 -6.74
N ARG A 9 4.23 -22.47 -5.77
CA ARG A 9 5.24 -23.46 -5.34
C ARG A 9 4.61 -24.39 -4.31
N VAL A 10 4.64 -25.69 -4.58
CA VAL A 10 4.16 -26.73 -3.66
C VAL A 10 5.37 -27.46 -3.09
N GLU A 11 5.50 -27.42 -1.77
CA GLU A 11 6.57 -28.10 -1.02
C GLU A 11 6.00 -29.33 -0.31
N VAL A 12 6.71 -30.45 -0.38
CA VAL A 12 6.29 -31.71 0.29
C VAL A 12 6.74 -31.76 1.74
N ASP A 13 7.93 -31.22 2.03
CA ASP A 13 8.58 -31.34 3.34
C ASP A 13 8.39 -30.11 4.24
N ASN A 14 7.76 -29.05 3.72
CA ASN A 14 7.52 -27.80 4.44
C ASN A 14 6.03 -27.60 4.75
N ARG A 15 5.75 -26.91 5.85
CA ARG A 15 4.37 -26.63 6.28
C ARG A 15 3.84 -25.37 5.60
N THR A 16 2.60 -25.43 5.11
CA THR A 16 1.89 -24.24 4.64
C THR A 16 1.81 -23.19 5.74
N ALA A 17 2.02 -21.93 5.37
CA ALA A 17 1.92 -20.80 6.29
C ALA A 17 0.54 -20.78 6.97
N SER A 18 0.52 -20.49 8.27
CA SER A 18 -0.71 -20.47 9.06
C SER A 18 -0.73 -19.29 10.03
N TYR A 19 -1.91 -18.71 10.20
CA TYR A 19 -2.19 -17.65 11.16
C TYR A 19 -3.40 -18.08 12.00
N THR A 20 -3.22 -18.15 13.32
CA THR A 20 -4.29 -18.44 14.27
C THR A 20 -4.47 -17.23 15.17
N SER A 21 -5.69 -16.72 15.25
CA SER A 21 -6.06 -15.67 16.20
C SER A 21 -7.17 -16.16 17.11
N VAL A 22 -7.05 -15.83 18.40
CA VAL A 22 -8.03 -16.13 19.43
C VAL A 22 -8.58 -14.80 19.91
N HIS A 23 -9.90 -14.65 19.80
CA HIS A 23 -10.61 -13.45 20.20
C HIS A 23 -11.43 -13.72 21.46
N SER A 24 -11.60 -12.71 22.29
CA SER A 24 -12.49 -12.73 23.45
C SER A 24 -13.96 -12.66 23.02
N SER A 25 -14.88 -12.87 23.97
CA SER A 25 -16.32 -12.83 23.71
C SER A 25 -16.85 -11.46 23.25
N ASP A 26 -16.10 -10.40 23.54
CA ASP A 26 -16.31 -9.02 23.10
C ASP A 26 -15.53 -8.66 21.82
N GLY A 27 -14.84 -9.62 21.21
CA GLY A 27 -14.16 -9.46 19.92
C GLY A 27 -12.75 -8.87 19.99
N GLU A 28 -12.18 -8.70 21.19
CA GLU A 28 -10.79 -8.26 21.34
C GLU A 28 -9.82 -9.41 21.03
N LEU A 29 -8.72 -9.11 20.33
CA LEU A 29 -7.67 -10.08 20.05
C LEU A 29 -6.91 -10.42 21.36
N ILE A 30 -7.02 -11.67 21.82
CA ILE A 30 -6.30 -12.16 23.01
C ILE A 30 -4.90 -12.65 22.62
N ILE A 31 -4.83 -13.54 21.63
CA ILE A 31 -3.59 -14.19 21.20
C ILE A 31 -3.59 -14.32 19.68
N ALA A 32 -2.46 -14.02 19.06
CA ALA A 32 -2.20 -14.38 17.67
C ALA A 32 -0.89 -15.17 17.58
N CYS A 33 -0.94 -16.32 16.91
CA CYS A 33 0.23 -17.13 16.58
C CYS A 33 0.33 -17.23 15.05
N SER A 34 1.52 -16.96 14.51
CA SER A 34 1.77 -17.06 13.07
C SER A 34 3.00 -17.91 12.80
N ASP A 35 2.87 -18.89 11.91
CA ASP A 35 3.99 -19.58 11.27
C ASP A 35 3.99 -19.19 9.80
N MET A 36 4.85 -18.23 9.44
CA MET A 36 5.02 -17.71 8.08
C MET A 36 6.37 -18.13 7.49
N THR A 37 7.05 -19.11 8.09
CA THR A 37 8.46 -19.44 7.77
C THR A 37 8.65 -19.76 6.30
N ILE A 38 7.74 -20.55 5.70
CA ILE A 38 7.83 -20.99 4.30
C ILE A 38 7.80 -19.83 3.28
N VAL A 39 7.14 -18.71 3.61
CA VAL A 39 7.09 -17.52 2.72
C VAL A 39 8.24 -16.55 2.99
N GLU A 40 8.96 -16.73 4.09
CA GLU A 40 10.14 -15.94 4.48
C GLU A 40 11.45 -16.55 3.96
N GLU A 41 11.39 -17.74 3.37
CA GLU A 41 12.49 -18.34 2.62
C GLU A 41 12.87 -17.51 1.39
N ASP A 42 14.06 -17.78 0.84
CA ASP A 42 14.47 -17.15 -0.40
C ASP A 42 13.72 -17.75 -1.59
N LEU A 43 12.74 -17.00 -2.09
CA LEU A 43 11.92 -17.37 -3.25
C LEU A 43 12.40 -16.71 -4.55
N THR A 44 13.62 -16.15 -4.57
CA THR A 44 14.15 -15.38 -5.72
C THR A 44 14.02 -16.13 -7.04
N ASP A 45 14.63 -17.31 -7.15
CA ASP A 45 14.69 -18.03 -8.43
C ASP A 45 13.31 -18.39 -8.95
N HIS A 46 12.41 -18.78 -8.04
CA HIS A 46 11.02 -19.09 -8.37
C HIS A 46 10.28 -17.84 -8.87
N ALA A 47 10.37 -16.73 -8.14
CA ALA A 47 9.73 -15.49 -8.52
C ALA A 47 10.23 -14.96 -9.87
N LEU A 48 11.54 -14.92 -10.09
CA LEU A 48 12.15 -14.42 -11.32
C LEU A 48 11.76 -15.27 -12.53
N LYS A 49 11.82 -16.61 -12.41
CA LYS A 49 11.38 -17.53 -13.47
C LYS A 49 9.97 -17.22 -13.95
N HIS A 50 9.03 -16.98 -13.03
CA HIS A 50 7.64 -16.69 -13.40
C HIS A 50 7.46 -15.26 -13.93
N ILE A 51 8.17 -14.28 -13.39
CA ILE A 51 8.17 -12.91 -13.94
C ILE A 51 8.67 -12.90 -15.39
N GLU A 52 9.74 -13.63 -15.70
CA GLU A 52 10.27 -13.75 -17.06
C GLU A 52 9.29 -14.46 -18.01
N ALA A 53 8.62 -15.51 -17.52
CA ALA A 53 7.67 -16.29 -18.31
C ALA A 53 6.39 -15.49 -18.63
N PHE A 54 5.81 -14.81 -17.64
CA PHE A 54 4.53 -14.10 -17.80
C PHE A 54 4.69 -12.65 -18.27
N LYS A 55 5.87 -12.06 -18.11
CA LYS A 55 6.17 -10.64 -18.42
C LYS A 55 5.09 -9.70 -17.88
N PRO A 56 4.79 -9.77 -16.56
CA PRO A 56 3.69 -9.01 -16.00
C PRO A 56 3.98 -7.51 -16.08
N SER A 57 2.97 -6.74 -16.45
CA SER A 57 3.10 -5.28 -16.48
C SER A 57 3.09 -4.64 -15.09
N THR A 58 2.63 -5.37 -14.06
CA THR A 58 2.62 -4.97 -12.66
C THR A 58 2.99 -6.18 -11.81
N VAL A 59 3.92 -6.00 -10.88
CA VAL A 59 4.28 -6.98 -9.85
C VAL A 59 3.87 -6.41 -8.50
N VAL A 60 3.10 -7.19 -7.75
CA VAL A 60 2.67 -6.84 -6.39
C VAL A 60 3.40 -7.76 -5.43
N LEU A 61 4.08 -7.18 -4.45
CA LEU A 61 4.79 -7.89 -3.41
C LEU A 61 4.21 -7.47 -2.07
N ASP A 62 4.14 -8.41 -1.12
CA ASP A 62 3.89 -8.08 0.27
C ASP A 62 5.21 -8.11 1.05
N CYS A 63 5.20 -7.61 2.29
CA CYS A 63 6.39 -7.68 3.14
C CYS A 63 6.49 -9.01 3.92
N ASN A 64 5.67 -10.02 3.64
CA ASN A 64 5.92 -11.38 4.14
C ASN A 64 7.17 -11.96 3.49
N LEU A 65 7.42 -11.66 2.20
CA LEU A 65 8.61 -12.11 1.49
C LEU A 65 9.93 -11.65 2.16
N SER A 66 10.98 -12.46 1.98
CA SER A 66 12.32 -12.11 2.46
C SER A 66 12.83 -10.82 1.79
N LEU A 67 13.63 -10.02 2.51
CA LEU A 67 14.24 -8.81 1.94
C LEU A 67 15.11 -9.12 0.71
N LYS A 68 15.77 -10.28 0.71
CA LYS A 68 16.58 -10.77 -0.41
C LYS A 68 15.70 -10.97 -1.66
N THR A 69 14.57 -11.67 -1.51
CA THR A 69 13.61 -11.90 -2.60
C THR A 69 13.06 -10.58 -3.13
N ILE A 70 12.60 -9.67 -2.25
CA ILE A 70 12.06 -8.37 -2.66
C ILE A 70 13.11 -7.57 -3.46
N ASN A 71 14.34 -7.47 -2.98
CA ASN A 71 15.42 -6.73 -3.66
C ASN A 71 15.79 -7.33 -5.02
N ASN A 72 15.83 -8.67 -5.14
CA ASN A 72 16.13 -9.31 -6.42
C ASN A 72 15.00 -9.11 -7.44
N VAL A 73 13.73 -9.19 -7.01
CA VAL A 73 12.58 -8.88 -7.87
C VAL A 73 12.59 -7.41 -8.30
N LEU A 74 12.91 -6.48 -7.38
CA LEU A 74 13.05 -5.05 -7.68
C LEU A 74 14.08 -4.81 -8.78
N ALA A 75 15.28 -5.36 -8.62
CA ALA A 75 16.35 -5.20 -9.61
C ALA A 75 15.96 -5.77 -10.98
N HIS A 76 15.29 -6.91 -11.01
CA HIS A 76 14.87 -7.55 -12.25
C HIS A 76 13.75 -6.78 -12.98
N VAL A 77 12.72 -6.34 -12.25
CA VAL A 77 11.54 -5.69 -12.85
C VAL A 77 11.84 -4.27 -13.36
N GLN A 78 12.78 -3.55 -12.72
CA GLN A 78 13.25 -2.25 -13.22
C GLN A 78 13.86 -2.36 -14.63
N ILE A 79 14.46 -3.50 -14.97
CA ILE A 79 15.01 -3.76 -16.31
C ILE A 79 13.89 -4.07 -17.32
N SER A 80 12.82 -4.74 -16.89
CA SER A 80 11.75 -5.22 -17.77
C SER A 80 10.57 -4.24 -17.95
N SER A 81 10.68 -3.01 -17.46
CA SER A 81 9.67 -1.93 -17.58
C SER A 81 8.32 -2.25 -16.91
N GLY A 82 8.29 -3.16 -15.93
CA GLY A 82 7.11 -3.42 -15.10
C GLY A 82 6.97 -2.40 -13.96
N ARG A 83 5.77 -2.27 -13.42
CA ARG A 83 5.52 -1.48 -12.19
C ARG A 83 5.58 -2.37 -10.96
N ILE A 84 6.07 -1.83 -9.84
CA ILE A 84 6.21 -2.56 -8.57
C ILE A 84 5.40 -1.88 -7.49
N ILE A 85 4.50 -2.65 -6.89
CA ILE A 85 3.65 -2.22 -5.79
C ILE A 85 4.01 -3.06 -4.56
N ILE A 86 4.23 -2.41 -3.42
CA ILE A 86 4.49 -3.11 -2.15
C ILE A 86 3.36 -2.84 -1.16
N GLU A 87 2.72 -3.93 -0.70
CA GLU A 87 1.82 -3.92 0.45
C GLU A 87 2.62 -4.20 1.73
N PRO A 88 2.63 -3.28 2.71
CA PRO A 88 3.49 -3.43 3.89
C PRO A 88 3.11 -4.58 4.83
N THR A 89 1.88 -5.12 4.73
CA THR A 89 1.35 -6.26 5.48
C THR A 89 1.14 -6.03 6.98
N SER A 90 2.16 -5.53 7.69
CA SER A 90 2.12 -5.27 9.12
C SER A 90 3.17 -4.25 9.54
N LEU A 91 3.01 -3.69 10.73
CA LEU A 91 3.94 -2.72 11.33
C LEU A 91 5.40 -3.21 11.36
N VAL A 92 5.62 -4.49 11.71
CA VAL A 92 6.98 -5.03 11.84
C VAL A 92 7.59 -5.28 10.46
N LYS A 93 6.81 -5.87 9.55
CA LYS A 93 7.29 -6.24 8.22
C LYS A 93 7.47 -5.03 7.30
N SER A 94 6.69 -3.97 7.48
CA SER A 94 6.80 -2.72 6.73
C SER A 94 8.20 -2.10 6.80
N ARG A 95 8.94 -2.33 7.90
CA ARG A 95 10.32 -1.83 8.07
C ARG A 95 11.26 -2.31 6.97
N LYS A 96 10.99 -3.46 6.31
CA LYS A 96 11.77 -3.94 5.15
C LYS A 96 11.84 -2.92 4.02
N ILE A 97 10.81 -2.09 3.85
CA ILE A 97 10.78 -1.02 2.83
C ILE A 97 11.92 -0.03 3.04
N GLY A 98 12.33 0.22 4.29
CA GLY A 98 13.45 1.11 4.59
C GLY A 98 14.82 0.59 4.16
N SER A 99 14.93 -0.68 3.80
CA SER A 99 16.17 -1.35 3.38
C SER A 99 16.15 -1.78 1.90
N LEU A 100 15.21 -1.28 1.10
CA LEU A 100 15.15 -1.61 -0.33
C LEU A 100 16.25 -0.91 -1.12
N ASN A 101 16.87 -1.61 -2.07
CA ASN A 101 17.97 -1.09 -2.87
C ASN A 101 17.52 -0.17 -4.02
N HIS A 102 16.26 -0.30 -4.43
CA HIS A 102 15.66 0.47 -5.52
C HIS A 102 14.32 1.07 -5.09
N PRO A 103 13.95 2.24 -5.65
CA PRO A 103 12.63 2.80 -5.39
C PRO A 103 11.52 1.93 -5.99
N VAL A 104 10.36 1.96 -5.36
CA VAL A 104 9.13 1.30 -5.81
C VAL A 104 8.16 2.30 -6.43
N ASP A 105 7.22 1.82 -7.24
CA ASP A 105 6.25 2.71 -7.89
C ASP A 105 5.09 3.08 -6.96
N LEU A 106 4.67 2.17 -6.08
CA LEU A 106 3.63 2.44 -5.09
C LEU A 106 3.87 1.65 -3.80
N ILE A 107 3.65 2.30 -2.66
CA ILE A 107 3.37 1.62 -1.39
C ILE A 107 1.95 1.92 -0.92
N THR A 108 1.35 0.97 -0.22
CA THR A 108 -0.02 1.09 0.31
C THR A 108 -0.06 0.96 1.84
N PRO A 109 0.62 1.81 2.63
CA PRO A 109 0.68 1.69 4.09
C PRO A 109 -0.57 2.22 4.79
N THR A 110 -0.81 1.75 6.01
CA THR A 110 -1.53 2.47 7.06
C THR A 110 -0.65 3.56 7.70
N VAL A 111 -1.23 4.45 8.51
CA VAL A 111 -0.46 5.48 9.26
C VAL A 111 0.63 4.87 10.15
N ASN A 112 0.33 3.77 10.84
CA ASN A 112 1.29 3.10 11.72
C ASN A 112 2.44 2.47 10.91
N GLU A 113 2.12 1.80 9.81
CA GLU A 113 3.14 1.25 8.91
C GLU A 113 3.98 2.35 8.27
N MET A 114 3.39 3.49 7.90
CA MET A 114 4.10 4.66 7.38
C MET A 114 5.15 5.17 8.38
N ASN A 115 4.81 5.25 9.66
CA ASN A 115 5.76 5.63 10.70
C ASN A 115 6.91 4.62 10.81
N ALA A 116 6.62 3.31 10.80
CA ALA A 116 7.66 2.29 10.85
C ALA A 116 8.57 2.28 9.61
N ILE A 117 8.03 2.56 8.42
CA ILE A 117 8.81 2.72 7.20
C ILE A 117 9.74 3.92 7.34
N TYR A 118 9.21 5.08 7.76
CA TYR A 118 10.00 6.30 7.96
C TYR A 118 11.15 6.07 8.95
N GLU A 119 10.86 5.51 10.12
CA GLU A 119 11.86 5.19 11.14
C GLU A 119 12.93 4.23 10.62
N SER A 120 12.55 3.22 9.83
CA SER A 120 13.50 2.28 9.25
C SER A 120 14.46 2.97 8.27
N ILE A 121 13.95 3.87 7.42
CA ILE A 121 14.78 4.65 6.49
C ILE A 121 15.73 5.58 7.25
N ASP A 122 15.24 6.22 8.31
CA ASP A 122 16.01 7.12 9.17
C ASP A 122 17.14 6.38 9.91
N GLN A 123 16.82 5.24 10.52
CA GLN A 123 17.78 4.37 11.22
C GLN A 123 18.86 3.83 10.29
N ASN A 124 18.51 3.62 9.02
CA ASN A 124 19.47 3.23 7.98
C ASN A 124 20.29 4.42 7.44
N GLY A 125 20.06 5.65 7.92
CA GLY A 125 20.79 6.85 7.52
C GLY A 125 20.58 7.25 6.06
N ARG A 126 19.40 6.94 5.49
CA ARG A 126 19.17 7.06 4.05
C ARG A 126 18.53 8.37 3.61
N PHE A 127 18.05 9.18 4.54
CA PHE A 127 17.51 10.49 4.18
C PHE A 127 18.64 11.46 3.83
N ASN A 128 18.46 12.20 2.73
CA ASN A 128 19.35 13.28 2.33
C ASN A 128 18.78 14.64 2.76
N ASP A 129 19.67 15.61 3.00
CA ASP A 129 19.30 16.97 3.42
C ASP A 129 18.63 17.80 2.30
N ASP A 130 18.86 17.45 1.04
CA ASP A 130 18.31 18.17 -0.14
C ASP A 130 16.77 18.20 -0.20
N TRP A 131 16.09 17.34 0.57
CA TRP A 131 14.62 17.32 0.61
C TRP A 131 13.99 18.48 1.36
N PHE A 132 14.75 19.21 2.19
CA PHE A 132 14.24 20.41 2.84
C PHE A 132 13.84 21.50 1.84
N GLU A 133 14.59 21.67 0.76
CA GLU A 133 14.26 22.64 -0.29
C GLU A 133 12.95 22.30 -1.03
N VAL A 134 12.61 21.01 -1.14
CA VAL A 134 11.34 20.56 -1.72
C VAL A 134 10.17 20.89 -0.79
N ILE A 135 10.37 20.74 0.52
CA ILE A 135 9.40 21.12 1.57
C ILE A 135 9.20 22.64 1.65
N ASP A 136 10.25 23.42 1.38
CA ASP A 136 10.14 24.88 1.38
C ASP A 136 9.53 25.43 0.09
N THR A 137 9.71 24.74 -1.05
CA THR A 137 9.09 25.09 -2.34
C THR A 137 7.66 24.57 -2.51
N LEU A 138 7.26 23.59 -1.69
CA LEU A 138 5.87 23.20 -1.45
C LEU A 138 5.13 24.44 -0.92
N LYS A 139 4.63 25.32 -1.82
CA LYS A 139 3.90 26.57 -1.49
C LYS A 139 2.99 26.35 -0.29
N LEU A 140 3.51 26.69 0.89
CA LEU A 140 2.95 26.23 2.14
C LEU A 140 1.52 26.76 2.30
N ASP A 141 1.19 27.91 1.73
CA ASP A 141 -0.12 28.51 1.87
C ASP A 141 -1.27 27.69 1.25
N ASP A 142 -1.12 27.18 0.02
CA ASP A 142 -2.20 26.42 -0.65
C ASP A 142 -2.34 25.01 -0.05
N ILE A 143 -1.19 24.42 0.29
CA ILE A 143 -1.12 23.11 0.94
C ILE A 143 -1.65 23.20 2.36
N GLN A 144 -1.25 24.21 3.14
CA GLN A 144 -1.79 24.48 4.46
C GLN A 144 -3.29 24.72 4.36
N ARG A 145 -3.80 25.59 3.49
CA ARG A 145 -5.27 25.78 3.36
C ARG A 145 -6.03 24.50 3.05
N PHE A 146 -5.46 23.62 2.23
CA PHE A 146 -6.03 22.32 1.93
C PHE A 146 -5.96 21.37 3.13
N ILE A 147 -4.81 21.34 3.80
CA ILE A 147 -4.50 20.49 4.95
C ILE A 147 -5.23 20.94 6.23
N LEU A 148 -5.51 22.23 6.42
CA LEU A 148 -6.12 22.81 7.62
C LEU A 148 -7.62 22.44 7.80
N LYS A 149 -8.07 21.34 7.18
CA LYS A 149 -9.45 20.83 7.24
C LYS A 149 -9.49 19.44 7.86
N GLY A 150 -10.24 19.30 8.95
CA GLY A 150 -10.60 18.01 9.55
C GLY A 150 -9.39 17.09 9.77
N LYS A 151 -9.46 15.85 9.26
CA LYS A 151 -8.43 14.83 9.48
C LYS A 151 -7.06 15.18 8.89
N LEU A 152 -7.00 15.96 7.82
CA LEU A 152 -5.72 16.35 7.22
C LEU A 152 -4.88 17.21 8.17
N LEU A 153 -5.54 18.03 9.00
CA LEU A 153 -4.86 18.88 9.98
C LEU A 153 -4.20 18.02 11.06
N GLU A 154 -4.89 16.98 11.53
CA GLU A 154 -4.32 16.02 12.47
C GLU A 154 -3.09 15.34 11.88
N LEU A 155 -3.18 14.82 10.65
CA LEU A 155 -2.05 14.17 9.97
C LEU A 155 -0.86 15.11 9.77
N TYR A 156 -1.12 16.39 9.51
CA TYR A 156 -0.06 17.40 9.38
C TYR A 156 0.60 17.74 10.72
N ASN A 157 -0.19 17.90 11.78
CA ASN A 157 0.32 18.17 13.12
C ASN A 157 1.13 16.98 13.67
N GLU A 158 0.74 15.75 13.31
CA GLU A 158 1.48 14.51 13.63
C GLU A 158 2.72 14.30 12.74
N GLY A 159 2.96 15.18 11.76
CA GLY A 159 4.09 15.09 10.84
C GLY A 159 3.95 14.03 9.76
N ILE A 160 2.78 13.39 9.60
CA ILE A 160 2.58 12.27 8.66
C ILE A 160 2.74 12.72 7.21
N ILE A 161 2.20 13.89 6.85
CA ILE A 161 2.32 14.43 5.49
C ILE A 161 3.79 14.67 5.13
N GLN A 162 4.56 15.20 6.07
CA GLN A 162 5.98 15.48 5.95
C GLN A 162 6.78 14.17 5.78
N LYS A 163 6.44 13.13 6.56
CA LYS A 163 7.02 11.79 6.42
C LYS A 163 6.72 11.19 5.03
N CYS A 164 5.49 11.33 4.53
CA CYS A 164 5.13 10.88 3.18
C CYS A 164 6.03 11.54 2.12
N PHE A 165 6.24 12.87 2.19
CA PHE A 165 7.12 13.58 1.27
C PHE A 165 8.57 13.08 1.34
N ARG A 166 9.10 12.88 2.55
CA ARG A 166 10.46 12.35 2.76
C ARG A 166 10.65 10.94 2.19
N ILE A 167 9.57 10.16 2.05
CA ILE A 167 9.60 8.79 1.54
C ILE A 167 9.51 8.74 0.00
N LEU A 168 9.11 9.83 -0.67
CA LEU A 168 8.97 9.86 -2.13
C LEU A 168 10.20 9.43 -2.96
N PRO A 169 11.46 9.61 -2.50
CA PRO A 169 12.63 9.03 -3.17
C PRO A 169 12.65 7.51 -3.21
N PHE A 170 12.01 6.86 -2.24
CA PHE A 170 12.02 5.41 -2.05
C PHE A 170 10.71 4.78 -2.55
N ALA A 171 9.61 5.52 -2.54
CA ALA A 171 8.33 5.11 -3.11
C ALA A 171 7.70 6.27 -3.88
N ARG A 172 7.66 6.15 -5.22
CA ARG A 172 7.24 7.25 -6.11
C ARG A 172 5.81 7.70 -5.87
N ASN A 173 4.96 6.79 -5.40
CA ASN A 173 3.59 7.06 -5.01
C ASN A 173 3.27 6.34 -3.69
N ILE A 174 2.35 6.93 -2.95
CA ILE A 174 1.86 6.45 -1.65
C ILE A 174 0.34 6.51 -1.69
N LEU A 175 -0.30 5.39 -1.36
CA LEU A 175 -1.71 5.33 -1.00
C LEU A 175 -1.78 5.04 0.50
N LEU A 176 -1.97 6.09 1.28
CA LEU A 176 -2.02 6.03 2.73
C LEU A 176 -3.45 5.74 3.18
N LYS A 177 -3.63 4.58 3.83
CA LYS A 177 -4.90 4.12 4.41
C LYS A 177 -5.14 4.84 5.74
N LEU A 178 -6.27 5.53 5.87
CA LEU A 178 -6.65 6.33 7.05
C LEU A 178 -7.83 5.70 7.83
N GLY A 179 -8.14 4.42 7.59
CA GLY A 179 -9.25 3.71 8.23
C GLY A 179 -10.59 4.39 7.94
N LYS A 180 -11.36 4.69 8.99
CA LYS A 180 -12.67 5.39 8.89
C LYS A 180 -12.60 6.83 8.36
N HIS A 181 -11.41 7.35 8.09
CA HIS A 181 -11.22 8.67 7.49
C HIS A 181 -10.88 8.60 6.00
N GLY A 182 -10.83 7.41 5.42
CA GLY A 182 -10.68 7.21 3.99
C GLY A 182 -9.23 7.03 3.57
N VAL A 183 -8.82 7.69 2.49
CA VAL A 183 -7.53 7.47 1.84
C VAL A 183 -6.89 8.79 1.43
N LEU A 184 -5.58 8.89 1.63
CA LEU A 184 -4.74 9.96 1.07
C LEU A 184 -3.81 9.37 0.02
N THR A 185 -3.78 9.97 -1.17
CA THR A 185 -2.77 9.64 -2.19
C THR A 185 -1.79 10.80 -2.35
N LEU A 186 -0.49 10.48 -2.35
CA LEU A 186 0.58 11.46 -2.51
C LEU A 186 1.69 10.83 -3.36
N GLY A 187 2.25 11.57 -4.31
CA GLY A 187 3.26 11.01 -5.21
C GLY A 187 3.97 12.06 -6.06
N GLN A 188 4.94 11.59 -6.84
CA GLN A 188 5.64 12.41 -7.82
C GLN A 188 4.80 12.56 -9.10
N THR A 189 4.54 13.79 -9.55
CA THR A 189 3.61 14.06 -10.67
C THR A 189 4.01 13.36 -11.97
N LYS A 190 5.31 13.34 -12.29
CA LYS A 190 5.82 12.73 -13.54
C LYS A 190 5.85 11.21 -13.50
N GLU A 191 5.98 10.64 -12.30
CA GLU A 191 6.08 9.19 -12.07
C GLU A 191 4.77 8.61 -11.49
N SER A 192 3.66 9.34 -11.62
CA SER A 192 2.38 8.89 -11.07
C SER A 192 1.92 7.61 -11.77
N ILE A 193 1.60 6.59 -10.97
CA ILE A 193 0.99 5.37 -11.51
C ILE A 193 -0.49 5.56 -11.86
N PHE A 194 -1.16 6.56 -11.26
CA PHE A 194 -2.59 6.79 -11.41
C PHE A 194 -2.88 7.57 -12.69
N MET A 195 -3.85 7.07 -13.47
CA MET A 195 -4.34 7.79 -14.63
C MET A 195 -4.92 9.16 -14.23
N ALA A 196 -4.61 10.17 -15.03
CA ALA A 196 -5.07 11.54 -14.84
C ALA A 196 -4.63 12.22 -13.52
N ALA A 197 -3.36 12.09 -13.13
CA ALA A 197 -2.73 12.96 -12.11
C ALA A 197 -2.88 14.48 -12.39
N ARG A 198 -3.37 14.87 -13.59
CA ARG A 198 -3.62 16.24 -14.03
C ARG A 198 -4.83 16.95 -13.39
N LYS A 199 -5.63 16.26 -12.55
CA LYS A 199 -6.72 16.86 -11.76
C LYS A 199 -6.58 16.49 -10.29
N SER A 200 -5.41 16.77 -9.71
CA SER A 200 -5.21 16.55 -8.28
C SER A 200 -5.68 17.75 -7.47
N GLN A 201 -6.17 17.53 -6.25
CA GLN A 201 -6.62 18.60 -5.35
C GLN A 201 -5.49 19.60 -5.06
N ILE A 202 -4.29 19.07 -4.84
CA ILE A 202 -3.04 19.82 -4.89
C ILE A 202 -2.15 19.21 -5.97
N GLN A 203 -1.62 20.04 -6.85
CA GLN A 203 -0.66 19.63 -7.86
C GLN A 203 0.41 20.71 -8.07
N THR A 204 1.67 20.28 -8.09
CA THR A 204 2.78 21.08 -8.58
C THR A 204 3.48 20.35 -9.73
N ALA A 205 4.52 20.98 -10.28
CA ALA A 205 5.37 20.36 -11.29
C ALA A 205 6.00 19.03 -10.81
N ASN A 206 6.19 18.88 -9.49
CA ASN A 206 6.95 17.79 -8.90
C ASN A 206 6.10 16.76 -8.17
N PHE A 207 5.02 17.19 -7.51
CA PHE A 207 4.20 16.29 -6.67
C PHE A 207 2.71 16.60 -6.75
N TYR A 208 1.91 15.64 -6.28
CA TYR A 208 0.47 15.78 -6.11
C TYR A 208 0.03 15.26 -4.73
N ILE A 209 -1.11 15.77 -4.25
CA ILE A 209 -1.80 15.30 -3.05
C ILE A 209 -3.30 15.27 -3.31
N ASP A 210 -3.95 14.18 -2.90
CA ASP A 210 -5.41 14.05 -2.91
C ASP A 210 -5.88 13.31 -1.68
N TYR A 211 -6.96 13.82 -1.11
CA TYR A 211 -7.68 13.22 -0.01
C TYR A 211 -9.08 12.82 -0.46
N TYR A 212 -9.39 11.56 -0.21
CA TYR A 212 -10.67 10.93 -0.49
C TYR A 212 -11.29 10.52 0.84
N PRO A 213 -12.32 11.25 1.33
CA PRO A 213 -13.06 10.80 2.50
C PRO A 213 -13.76 9.45 2.22
N VAL A 214 -14.16 8.78 3.29
CA VAL A 214 -14.97 7.56 3.20
C VAL A 214 -16.23 7.85 2.38
N PRO A 215 -16.59 6.99 1.41
CA PRO A 215 -17.80 7.19 0.64
C PRO A 215 -19.05 7.02 1.53
N PRO A 216 -20.17 7.71 1.26
CA PRO A 216 -21.38 7.64 2.09
C PRO A 216 -21.86 6.22 2.39
N GLU A 217 -21.70 5.31 1.43
CA GLU A 217 -22.05 3.89 1.58
C GLU A 217 -21.26 3.18 2.68
N ASN A 218 -20.10 3.72 3.06
CA ASN A 218 -19.22 3.15 4.07
C ASN A 218 -19.23 3.91 5.41
N GLU A 219 -19.98 5.00 5.56
CA GLU A 219 -19.93 5.84 6.77
C GLU A 219 -20.49 5.14 8.02
N ASN A 220 -21.49 4.27 7.86
CA ASN A 220 -22.21 3.61 8.95
C ASN A 220 -22.22 2.08 8.81
N LEU A 221 -21.09 1.51 8.37
CA LEU A 221 -20.97 0.07 8.24
C LEU A 221 -20.99 -0.61 9.60
N GLU A 222 -21.76 -1.69 9.70
CA GLU A 222 -21.60 -2.66 10.78
C GLU A 222 -20.26 -3.38 10.58
N ILE A 223 -19.36 -3.24 11.56
CA ILE A 223 -18.03 -3.86 11.51
C ILE A 223 -18.17 -5.30 11.96
N VAL A 224 -18.01 -6.23 11.02
CA VAL A 224 -18.02 -7.68 11.28
C VAL A 224 -16.59 -8.22 11.36
N ASN A 225 -15.74 -7.88 10.39
CA ASN A 225 -14.35 -8.31 10.35
C ASN A 225 -13.46 -7.28 9.64
N MET A 226 -12.42 -6.75 10.32
CA MET A 226 -11.51 -5.78 9.69
C MET A 226 -10.41 -6.43 8.84
N THR A 227 -10.24 -7.75 8.94
CA THR A 227 -9.19 -8.50 8.22
C THR A 227 -9.49 -8.52 6.72
N GLY A 228 -8.49 -8.26 5.89
CA GLY A 228 -8.64 -8.29 4.43
C GLY A 228 -9.22 -7.02 3.80
N ALA A 229 -9.66 -6.03 4.60
CA ALA A 229 -10.15 -4.76 4.06
C ALA A 229 -9.11 -4.03 3.20
N GLY A 230 -7.84 -4.04 3.63
CA GLY A 230 -6.70 -3.51 2.87
C GLY A 230 -6.38 -4.34 1.62
N ASP A 231 -6.48 -5.67 1.72
CA ASP A 231 -6.21 -6.57 0.60
C ASP A 231 -7.27 -6.43 -0.50
N SER A 232 -8.54 -6.26 -0.13
CA SER A 232 -9.63 -5.97 -1.07
C SER A 232 -9.47 -4.61 -1.73
N MET A 233 -8.98 -3.60 -0.99
CA MET A 233 -8.62 -2.29 -1.55
C MET A 233 -7.55 -2.45 -2.62
N LEU A 234 -6.46 -3.14 -2.28
CA LEU A 234 -5.32 -3.36 -3.17
C LEU A 234 -5.72 -4.20 -4.38
N GLY A 235 -6.49 -5.27 -4.19
CA GLY A 235 -7.00 -6.13 -5.26
C GLY A 235 -7.85 -5.36 -6.26
N TYR A 236 -8.74 -4.47 -5.78
CA TYR A 236 -9.50 -3.60 -6.67
C TYR A 236 -8.59 -2.60 -7.38
N LEU A 237 -7.66 -1.99 -6.65
CA LEU A 237 -6.71 -1.01 -7.17
C LEU A 237 -5.90 -1.59 -8.35
N ILE A 238 -5.23 -2.72 -8.15
CA ILE A 238 -4.35 -3.30 -9.18
C ILE A 238 -5.10 -3.77 -10.41
N SER A 239 -6.39 -4.08 -10.25
CA SER A 239 -7.27 -4.47 -11.35
C SER A 239 -7.72 -3.29 -12.22
N HIS A 240 -7.72 -2.06 -11.68
CA HIS A 240 -8.40 -0.92 -12.29
C HIS A 240 -7.57 0.37 -12.40
N TYR A 241 -6.38 0.45 -11.80
CA TYR A 241 -5.59 1.69 -11.75
C TYR A 241 -5.13 2.21 -13.12
N ARG A 242 -5.24 1.37 -14.17
CA ARG A 242 -4.95 1.69 -15.56
C ARG A 242 -6.18 1.85 -16.45
N THR A 243 -7.38 1.78 -15.89
CA THR A 243 -8.63 1.85 -16.66
C THR A 243 -9.58 2.90 -16.12
N LEU A 244 -9.54 3.17 -14.81
CA LEU A 244 -10.41 4.15 -14.16
C LEU A 244 -9.70 5.47 -13.91
N ASP A 245 -10.47 6.55 -13.89
CA ASP A 245 -10.03 7.83 -13.34
C ASP A 245 -9.77 7.70 -11.83
N LYS A 246 -8.89 8.56 -11.31
CA LYS A 246 -8.43 8.49 -9.93
C LYS A 246 -9.56 8.64 -8.90
N GLU A 247 -10.55 9.49 -9.16
CA GLU A 247 -11.67 9.72 -8.23
C GLU A 247 -12.56 8.48 -8.11
N LYS A 248 -12.99 7.93 -9.25
CA LYS A 248 -13.78 6.69 -9.28
C LYS A 248 -12.98 5.52 -8.71
N LEU A 249 -11.69 5.41 -9.06
CA LEU A 249 -10.81 4.38 -8.55
C LEU A 249 -10.72 4.42 -7.01
N MET A 250 -10.44 5.59 -6.43
CA MET A 250 -10.31 5.71 -4.97
C MET A 250 -11.63 5.49 -4.25
N ARG A 251 -12.75 5.97 -4.81
CA ARG A 251 -14.08 5.65 -4.27
C ARG A 251 -14.32 4.14 -4.25
N ASN A 252 -14.08 3.45 -5.36
CA ASN A 252 -14.35 2.02 -5.48
C ASN A 252 -13.38 1.16 -4.67
N CYS A 253 -12.11 1.57 -4.53
CA CYS A 253 -11.16 0.96 -3.62
C CYS A 253 -11.68 1.01 -2.16
N GLN A 254 -12.24 2.14 -1.74
CA GLN A 254 -12.84 2.26 -0.42
C GLN A 254 -14.10 1.38 -0.28
N LEU A 255 -14.98 1.34 -1.28
CA LEU A 255 -16.14 0.43 -1.28
C LEU A 255 -15.72 -1.05 -1.16
N ALA A 256 -14.63 -1.44 -1.83
CA ALA A 256 -14.08 -2.79 -1.73
C ALA A 256 -13.65 -3.14 -0.30
N SER A 257 -12.99 -2.21 0.39
CA SER A 257 -12.71 -2.35 1.83
C SER A 257 -13.99 -2.46 2.65
N GLY A 258 -14.97 -1.57 2.40
CA GLY A 258 -16.24 -1.54 3.12
C GLY A 258 -17.02 -2.86 3.04
N LEU A 259 -17.08 -3.47 1.85
CA LEU A 259 -17.69 -4.78 1.66
C LEU A 259 -17.00 -5.88 2.47
N SER A 260 -15.68 -5.81 2.63
CA SER A 260 -14.92 -6.80 3.41
C SER A 260 -15.15 -6.58 4.91
N ILE A 261 -15.24 -5.32 5.34
CA ILE A 261 -15.52 -4.94 6.73
C ILE A 261 -16.87 -5.47 7.21
N SER A 262 -17.89 -5.43 6.36
CA SER A 262 -19.26 -5.85 6.67
C SER A 262 -19.54 -7.34 6.44
N HIS A 263 -18.50 -8.16 6.27
CA HIS A 263 -18.64 -9.59 5.99
C HIS A 263 -17.77 -10.42 6.94
N ALA A 264 -18.19 -11.65 7.25
CA ALA A 264 -17.44 -12.52 8.16
C ALA A 264 -16.10 -12.98 7.56
N GLU A 265 -16.11 -13.33 6.27
CA GLU A 265 -14.92 -13.67 5.49
C GLU A 265 -14.06 -12.45 5.14
N ALA A 266 -12.74 -12.62 5.08
CA ALA A 266 -11.79 -11.54 4.79
C ALA A 266 -11.98 -10.89 3.40
N ILE A 267 -12.56 -11.61 2.44
CA ILE A 267 -12.87 -11.13 1.09
C ILE A 267 -14.36 -11.37 0.82
N ASN A 268 -15.10 -10.30 0.57
CA ASN A 268 -16.52 -10.40 0.27
C ASN A 268 -16.74 -10.92 -1.17
N PRO A 269 -17.52 -11.99 -1.40
CA PRO A 269 -17.81 -12.54 -2.73
C PRO A 269 -18.45 -11.54 -3.72
N HIS A 270 -19.06 -10.46 -3.21
CA HIS A 270 -19.70 -9.41 -3.99
C HIS A 270 -18.74 -8.31 -4.46
N LEU A 271 -17.44 -8.38 -4.15
CA LEU A 271 -16.44 -7.42 -4.66
C LEU A 271 -16.46 -7.26 -6.17
N LYS A 272 -16.74 -8.35 -6.89
CA LYS A 272 -16.87 -8.36 -8.37
C LYS A 272 -18.01 -7.49 -8.90
N ASN A 273 -18.92 -7.04 -8.04
CA ASN A 273 -20.09 -6.24 -8.42
C ASN A 273 -19.83 -4.72 -8.36
N ILE A 274 -18.65 -4.29 -7.87
CA ILE A 274 -18.29 -2.86 -7.82
C ILE A 274 -17.94 -2.38 -9.24
N GLN A 275 -18.73 -1.45 -9.78
CA GLN A 275 -18.61 -0.90 -11.14
C GLN A 275 -17.73 0.34 -11.28
#